data_AF-A0AA96CB24-F1
#
_entry.id   AF-A0AA96CB24-F1
#
_cell.length_a   1.000
_cell.length_b   1.000
_cell.length_c   1.000
_cell.angle_alpha   90.00
_cell.angle_beta   90.00
_cell.angle_gamma   90.00
#
_symmetry.space_group_name_H-M   'P 1'
#
loop_
_entity.id
_entity.type
_entity.pdbx_description
1 polymer ?
#
loop_
_entity_poly.entity_id
_entity_poly.type
_entity_poly.pdbx_seq_one_letter_code
_entity_poly.pdbx_strand_id
1 'polypeptide(L)'
;MFDWMKRAVSKSPSLNAAMGDVLVEAQGVRGQTAEGHLQWRVKRGLDGRLYVGAKMLADAYAGEEGRPNNFINFDLQAAEKLRAELDSCIGELRRLIAAQ
;
A
#
# COMPACT_ATOMS: atom_id res chain seq x y z
N MET A 1 -13.08 12.22 25.62
CA MET A 1 -13.49 12.93 24.37
C MET A 1 -12.72 12.41 23.16
N PHE A 2 -11.37 12.34 23.22
CA PHE A 2 -10.50 11.83 22.15
C PHE A 2 -10.75 10.35 21.78
N ASP A 3 -11.01 9.47 22.75
CA ASP A 3 -11.21 8.03 22.49
C ASP A 3 -12.54 7.68 21.80
N TRP A 4 -13.58 8.48 22.03
CA TRP A 4 -14.85 8.31 21.33
C TRP A 4 -14.72 8.68 19.85
N MET A 5 -13.99 9.76 19.53
CA MET A 5 -13.66 10.11 18.14
C MET A 5 -12.82 9.04 17.47
N LYS A 6 -11.77 8.51 18.13
CA LYS A 6 -10.97 7.40 17.59
C LYS A 6 -11.83 6.16 17.29
N ARG A 7 -12.77 5.79 18.17
CA ARG A 7 -13.71 4.67 17.92
C ARG A 7 -14.71 4.93 16.80
N ALA A 8 -15.13 6.17 16.61
CA ALA A 8 -16.02 6.54 15.51
C ALA A 8 -15.28 6.52 14.16
N VAL A 9 -14.02 7.00 14.14
CA VAL A 9 -13.13 7.02 12.96
C VAL A 9 -12.64 5.62 12.61
N SER A 10 -12.37 4.75 13.59
CA SER A 10 -11.95 3.36 13.36
C SER A 10 -13.03 2.49 12.71
N LYS A 11 -14.30 2.89 12.79
CA LYS A 11 -15.42 2.21 12.10
C LYS A 11 -15.47 2.51 10.61
N SER A 12 -14.70 3.48 10.12
CA SER A 12 -14.55 3.77 8.69
C SER A 12 -13.26 3.12 8.17
N PRO A 13 -13.34 2.10 7.30
CA PRO A 13 -12.17 1.40 6.78
C PRO A 13 -11.21 2.32 6.02
N SER A 14 -11.72 3.34 5.31
CA SER A 14 -10.92 4.30 4.54
C SER A 14 -10.15 5.27 5.44
N LEU A 15 -10.75 5.73 6.54
CA LEU A 15 -10.08 6.58 7.52
C LEU A 15 -9.07 5.81 8.37
N ASN A 16 -9.34 4.56 8.76
CA ASN A 16 -8.34 3.72 9.42
C ASN A 16 -7.20 3.33 8.46
N ALA A 17 -7.49 3.24 7.16
CA ALA A 17 -6.44 2.98 6.17
C ALA A 17 -5.48 4.17 6.02
N ALA A 18 -6.01 5.39 6.05
CA ALA A 18 -5.25 6.63 5.99
C ALA A 18 -4.60 6.98 7.35
N MET A 19 -5.35 6.89 8.44
CA MET A 19 -4.97 7.29 9.79
C MET A 19 -4.50 6.11 10.64
N GLY A 20 -3.30 6.23 11.18
CA GLY A 20 -2.60 5.22 11.98
C GLY A 20 -1.13 5.58 12.02
N ASP A 21 -0.41 5.09 13.02
CA ASP A 21 1.00 5.44 13.19
C ASP A 21 1.85 4.68 12.17
N VAL A 22 2.69 5.38 11.43
CA VAL A 22 3.72 4.76 10.59
C VAL A 22 4.90 4.43 11.49
N LEU A 23 5.14 3.13 11.67
CA LEU A 23 6.23 2.63 12.52
C LEU A 23 7.54 2.50 11.73
N VAL A 24 7.44 2.11 10.45
CA VAL A 24 8.57 1.95 9.54
C VAL A 24 8.13 2.42 8.16
N GLU A 25 9.04 3.08 7.44
CA GLU A 25 8.83 3.50 6.06
C GLU A 25 10.02 3.06 5.20
N ALA A 26 9.74 2.36 4.10
CA ALA A 26 10.75 1.94 3.14
C ALA A 26 11.06 3.07 2.13
N GLN A 27 12.16 2.91 1.39
CA GLN A 27 12.45 3.79 0.26
C GLN A 27 11.36 3.69 -0.81
N GLY A 28 11.03 4.83 -1.41
CA GLY A 28 10.08 4.89 -2.52
C GLY A 28 10.69 4.31 -3.80
N VAL A 29 9.87 3.54 -4.52
CA VAL A 29 10.20 2.97 -5.83
C VAL A 29 9.44 3.76 -6.89
N ARG A 30 10.12 4.12 -7.99
CA ARG A 30 9.49 4.81 -9.12
C ARG A 30 8.74 3.83 -10.02
N GLY A 31 7.62 4.29 -10.55
CA GLY A 31 6.86 3.61 -11.59
C GLY A 31 7.48 3.77 -12.97
N GLN A 32 6.69 3.47 -13.99
CA GLN A 32 7.05 3.64 -15.40
C GLN A 32 7.21 5.11 -15.80
N THR A 33 6.43 6.00 -15.19
CA THR A 33 6.45 7.45 -15.40
C THR A 33 7.26 8.14 -14.31
N ALA A 34 7.64 9.40 -14.54
CA ALA A 34 8.38 10.18 -13.55
C ALA A 34 7.55 10.49 -12.28
N GLU A 35 6.22 10.49 -12.40
CA GLU A 35 5.30 10.81 -11.30
C GLU A 35 4.83 9.56 -10.55
N GLY A 36 4.75 8.41 -11.22
CA GLY A 36 4.37 7.15 -10.60
C GLY A 36 5.32 6.76 -9.47
N HIS A 37 4.76 6.43 -8.31
CA HIS A 37 5.55 6.00 -7.16
C HIS A 37 4.82 5.01 -6.28
N LEU A 38 5.58 4.11 -5.66
CA LEU A 38 5.13 3.16 -4.65
C LEU A 38 6.05 3.23 -3.44
N GLN A 39 5.47 3.26 -2.25
CA GLN A 39 6.23 3.24 -1.00
C GLN A 39 5.57 2.29 0.02
N TRP A 40 6.36 1.37 0.55
CA TRP A 40 5.93 0.42 1.57
C TRP A 40 6.12 0.97 2.98
N ARG A 41 5.20 0.62 3.90
CA ARG A 41 5.16 1.08 5.28
C ARG A 41 4.73 -0.05 6.21
N VAL A 42 5.22 -0.06 7.44
CA VAL A 42 4.60 -0.81 8.54
C VAL A 42 3.77 0.16 9.34
N LYS A 43 2.47 -0.11 9.47
CA LYS A 43 1.52 0.78 10.16
C LYS A 43 0.90 0.07 11.36
N ARG A 44 0.60 0.85 12.40
CA ARG A 44 -0.34 0.47 13.45
C ARG A 44 -1.67 1.16 13.19
N GLY A 45 -2.71 0.37 12.96
CA GLY A 45 -4.08 0.86 12.82
C GLY A 45 -4.61 1.43 14.14
N LEU A 46 -5.72 2.17 14.06
CA LEU A 46 -6.40 2.71 15.25
C LEU A 46 -6.97 1.63 16.16
N ASP A 47 -7.17 0.42 15.63
CA ASP A 47 -7.55 -0.79 16.36
C ASP A 47 -6.36 -1.50 17.04
N GLY A 48 -5.15 -0.95 16.89
CA GLY A 48 -3.91 -1.48 17.44
C GLY A 48 -3.27 -2.61 16.62
N ARG A 49 -3.92 -3.08 15.54
CA ARG A 49 -3.39 -4.13 14.66
C ARG A 49 -2.27 -3.57 13.78
N LEU A 50 -1.38 -4.46 13.36
CA LEU A 50 -0.26 -4.12 12.48
C LEU A 50 -0.57 -4.52 11.04
N TYR A 51 -0.14 -3.67 10.12
CA TYR A 51 -0.36 -3.84 8.69
C TYR A 51 0.87 -3.46 7.89
N VAL A 52 1.01 -4.07 6.71
CA VAL A 52 1.89 -3.59 5.65
C VAL A 52 1.07 -2.67 4.74
N GLY A 53 1.40 -1.40 4.71
CA GLY A 53 0.73 -0.39 3.90
C GLY A 53 1.50 -0.07 2.61
N ALA A 54 0.79 0.02 1.50
CA ALA A 54 1.26 0.62 0.26
C ALA A 54 0.72 2.05 0.15
N LYS A 55 1.60 3.03 0.03
CA LYS A 55 1.25 4.37 -0.49
C LYS A 55 1.61 4.40 -1.97
N MET A 56 0.66 4.73 -2.83
CA MET A 56 0.87 4.70 -4.27
C MET A 56 0.32 5.93 -4.99
N LEU A 57 1.05 6.35 -6.02
CA LEU A 57 0.55 7.17 -7.12
C LEU A 57 0.73 6.37 -8.40
N ALA A 58 -0.38 6.11 -9.09
CA ALA A 58 -0.39 5.30 -10.30
C ALA A 58 0.29 6.03 -11.46
N ASP A 59 0.93 5.28 -12.35
CA ASP A 59 1.50 5.80 -13.59
C ASP A 59 0.45 6.38 -14.54
N ALA A 60 -0.77 5.87 -14.47
CA ALA A 60 -1.95 6.42 -15.13
C ALA A 60 -3.19 6.02 -14.32
N TYR A 61 -4.23 6.84 -14.36
CA TYR A 61 -5.53 6.52 -13.79
C TYR A 61 -6.65 6.96 -14.74
N ALA A 62 -7.77 6.25 -14.75
CA ALA A 62 -9.00 6.68 -15.41
C ALA A 62 -10.15 6.64 -14.38
N GLY A 63 -10.77 7.79 -14.10
CA GLY A 63 -11.88 7.92 -13.14
C GLY A 63 -11.53 8.64 -11.82
N GLU A 64 -12.51 8.74 -10.90
CA GLU A 64 -12.36 9.44 -9.61
C GLU A 64 -11.37 8.76 -8.63
N GLU A 65 -10.93 7.53 -8.92
CA GLU A 65 -9.99 6.73 -8.12
C GLU A 65 -8.52 7.21 -8.21
N GLY A 66 -8.24 8.24 -9.01
CA GLY A 66 -6.91 8.80 -9.24
C GLY A 66 -6.41 9.81 -8.20
N ARG A 67 -6.97 9.84 -6.99
CA ARG A 67 -6.46 10.80 -5.99
C ARG A 67 -5.07 10.35 -5.49
N PRO A 68 -4.13 11.29 -5.28
CA PRO A 68 -2.71 11.02 -4.98
C PRO A 68 -2.41 10.36 -3.61
N ASN A 69 -3.42 9.79 -2.97
CA ASN A 69 -3.40 9.24 -1.62
C ASN A 69 -4.07 7.86 -1.58
N ASN A 70 -3.82 7.02 -2.58
CA ASN A 70 -4.28 5.63 -2.55
C ASN A 70 -3.43 4.86 -1.55
N PHE A 71 -4.08 4.39 -0.48
CA PHE A 71 -3.49 3.57 0.57
C PHE A 71 -4.17 2.21 0.58
N ILE A 72 -3.39 1.16 0.48
CA ILE A 72 -3.87 -0.21 0.67
C ILE A 72 -3.08 -0.81 1.83
N ASN A 73 -3.78 -1.38 2.81
CA ASN A 73 -3.15 -2.05 3.95
C ASN A 73 -3.44 -3.54 3.87
N PHE A 74 -2.40 -4.34 4.05
CA PHE A 74 -2.42 -5.79 4.03
C PHE A 74 -2.10 -6.30 5.43
N ASP A 75 -2.82 -7.34 5.87
CA ASP A 75 -2.34 -8.13 7.00
C ASP A 75 -1.09 -8.94 6.60
N LEU A 76 -0.49 -9.64 7.57
CA LEU A 76 0.74 -10.38 7.32
C LEU A 76 0.57 -11.47 6.25
N GLN A 77 -0.53 -12.22 6.28
CA GLN A 77 -0.78 -13.31 5.35
C GLN A 77 -0.93 -12.77 3.92
N ALA A 78 -1.72 -11.71 3.74
CA ALA A 78 -1.89 -11.06 2.45
C ALA A 78 -0.58 -10.44 1.95
N ALA A 79 0.24 -9.85 2.83
CA ALA A 79 1.53 -9.29 2.47
C ALA A 79 2.54 -10.38 2.02
N GLU A 80 2.58 -11.52 2.71
CA GLU A 80 3.41 -12.66 2.31
C GLU A 80 2.99 -13.25 0.97
N LYS A 81 1.68 -13.37 0.74
CA LYS A 81 1.13 -13.80 -0.55
C LYS A 81 1.49 -12.82 -1.66
N LEU A 82 1.33 -11.52 -1.43
CA LEU A 82 1.66 -10.47 -2.40
C LEU A 82 3.14 -10.51 -2.79
N ARG A 83 4.04 -10.73 -1.83
CA ARG A 83 5.47 -10.91 -2.10
C ARG A 83 5.72 -12.08 -3.06
N ALA A 84 5.12 -13.23 -2.78
CA ALA A 84 5.29 -14.42 -3.61
C ALA A 84 4.75 -14.23 -5.03
N GLU A 85 3.60 -13.58 -5.17
CA GLU A 85 3.01 -13.25 -6.49
C GLU A 85 3.89 -12.27 -7.27
N LEU A 86 4.43 -11.24 -6.60
CA LEU A 86 5.35 -10.28 -7.22
C LEU A 86 6.64 -10.96 -7.70
N ASP A 87 7.24 -11.83 -6.87
CA ASP A 87 8.44 -12.59 -7.26
C ASP A 87 8.18 -13.46 -8.49
N SER A 88 7.00 -14.08 -8.59
CA SER A 88 6.58 -14.85 -9.77
C SER A 88 6.47 -13.96 -11.01
N CYS A 89 5.85 -12.78 -10.92
CA CYS A 89 5.75 -11.84 -12.04
C CYS A 89 7.13 -11.34 -12.50
N ILE A 90 8.05 -11.07 -11.57
CA ILE A 90 9.43 -10.67 -11.89
C ILE A 90 10.15 -11.81 -12.63
N GLY A 91 9.98 -13.05 -12.18
CA GLY A 91 10.54 -14.23 -12.85
C GLY A 91 10.07 -14.35 -14.29
N GLU A 92 8.78 -14.18 -14.52
CA GLU A 92 8.19 -14.23 -15.86
C GLU A 92 8.65 -13.07 -16.75
N LEU A 93 8.72 -11.85 -16.22
CA LEU A 93 9.24 -10.70 -16.97
C LEU A 93 10.69 -10.92 -17.44
N ARG A 94 11.55 -11.47 -16.57
CA ARG A 94 12.94 -11.82 -16.92
C ARG A 94 13.00 -12.87 -18.03
N ARG A 95 12.15 -13.90 -17.96
CA ARG A 95 12.05 -14.93 -18.99
C ARG A 95 11.67 -14.34 -20.35
N LEU A 96 10.70 -13.43 -20.38
CA LEU A 96 10.25 -12.76 -21.60
C LEU A 96 11.29 -11.80 -22.18
N ILE A 97 12.09 -11.14 -21.34
CA ILE A 97 13.21 -10.30 -21.79
C ILE A 97 14.31 -11.17 -22.43
N ALA A 98 14.64 -12.31 -21.83
CA ALA A 98 15.70 -13.20 -22.34
C ALA A 98 15.33 -13.93 -23.65
N ALA A 99 14.05 -13.95 -24.02
CA ALA A 99 13.55 -14.60 -25.23
C ALA A 99 13.48 -13.67 -26.46
N GLN A 100 13.82 -12.39 -26.30
CA GLN A 100 13.93 -11.39 -27.38
C GLN A 100 15.38 -11.27 -27.86
#